data_AF-A0AAW0G5R9-F1
#
_entry.id   AF-A0AAW0G5R9-F1
#
_cell.length_a   1.000
_cell.length_b   1.000
_cell.length_c   1.000
_cell.angle_alpha   90.00
_cell.angle_beta   90.00
_cell.angle_gamma   90.00
#
_symmetry.space_group_name_H-M   'P 1'
#
loop_
_entity.id
_entity.type
_entity.pdbx_description
1 polymer ?
#
loop_
_entity_poly.entity_id
_entity_poly.type
_entity_poly.pdbx_seq_one_letter_code
_entity_poly.pdbx_strand_id
1 'polypeptide(L)'
;MDQTHSSPILPSSLMIYLVLSVLVTLVFAQDYSIPTQWLNTTSSLSRDSRVQLAKQFYTTLGSSYDGNSGQIPSLGIGQNANMLSATAIHDSIVPDGQTSNYNVTSDRFSRAISSLVPAQGGFSNDPMMWGLTAVYAYRAYQQRPFLAYAIQIWETYTPWVISEADAAKGSHPLKNFTFPSECNGSSISGGVFWRIDPGNQGDSGIIAGGEGAYMAYDRLVKPIHFPC
;
A
#
# COMPACT_ATOMS: atom_id res chain seq x y z
N MET A 1 40.80 -13.08 -59.07
CA MET A 1 40.86 -12.64 -57.67
C MET A 1 39.52 -12.02 -57.37
N ASP A 2 38.61 -12.76 -56.76
CA ASP A 2 37.40 -12.17 -56.18
C ASP A 2 36.97 -13.04 -55.01
N GLN A 3 37.46 -12.69 -53.81
CA GLN A 3 37.05 -13.32 -52.56
C GLN A 3 35.89 -12.52 -52.01
N THR A 4 34.67 -12.99 -52.27
CA THR A 4 33.46 -12.47 -51.63
C THR A 4 33.45 -12.90 -50.16
N HIS A 5 33.83 -11.98 -49.28
CA HIS A 5 33.72 -12.11 -47.83
C HIS A 5 32.23 -12.10 -47.43
N SER A 6 31.67 -13.27 -47.15
CA SER A 6 30.37 -13.40 -46.49
C SER A 6 30.54 -13.19 -44.99
N SER A 7 30.09 -12.05 -44.47
CA SER A 7 30.07 -11.76 -43.04
C SER A 7 29.11 -12.70 -42.30
N PRO A 8 29.50 -13.28 -41.16
CA PRO A 8 28.63 -14.16 -40.38
C PRO A 8 27.49 -13.35 -39.74
N ILE A 9 26.26 -13.69 -40.09
CA ILE A 9 25.05 -13.15 -39.47
C ILE A 9 24.86 -13.90 -38.14
N LEU A 10 24.93 -13.18 -37.02
CA LEU A 10 24.64 -13.74 -35.70
C LEU A 10 23.16 -14.18 -35.64
N PRO A 11 22.85 -15.36 -35.08
CA PRO A 11 21.47 -15.84 -34.98
C PRO A 11 20.64 -14.90 -34.11
N SER A 12 19.44 -14.54 -34.57
CA SER A 12 18.55 -13.55 -33.95
C SER A 12 18.27 -13.82 -32.46
N SER A 13 18.30 -15.08 -32.04
CA SER A 13 18.15 -15.49 -30.64
C SER A 13 19.28 -14.99 -29.75
N LEU A 14 20.53 -14.95 -30.24
CA LEU A 14 21.68 -14.47 -29.45
C LEU A 14 21.59 -12.97 -29.21
N MET A 15 21.09 -12.19 -30.17
CA MET A 15 20.84 -10.76 -30.00
C MET A 15 19.78 -10.48 -28.93
N ILE A 16 18.71 -11.28 -28.87
CA ILE A 16 17.66 -11.12 -27.85
C ILE A 16 18.22 -11.36 -26.44
N TYR A 17 19.01 -12.41 -26.24
CA TYR A 17 19.65 -12.67 -24.95
C TYR A 17 20.64 -11.57 -24.55
N LEU A 18 21.39 -11.04 -25.52
CA LEU A 18 22.36 -9.97 -25.26
C LEU A 18 21.65 -8.65 -24.90
N VAL A 19 20.57 -8.30 -25.61
CA VAL A 19 19.73 -7.13 -25.28
C VAL A 19 19.06 -7.26 -23.91
N LEU A 20 18.50 -8.43 -23.58
CA LEU A 20 17.91 -8.69 -22.27
C LEU A 20 18.95 -8.59 -21.15
N SER A 21 20.17 -9.11 -21.36
CA SER A 21 21.25 -9.03 -20.37
C SER A 21 21.73 -7.59 -20.11
N VAL A 22 21.75 -6.74 -21.15
CA VAL A 22 22.11 -5.32 -21.02
C VAL A 22 21.01 -4.54 -20.30
N LEU A 23 19.74 -4.85 -20.54
CA LEU A 23 18.60 -4.20 -19.86
C LEU A 23 18.55 -4.50 -18.36
N VAL A 24 19.00 -5.68 -17.91
CA VAL A 24 19.10 -6.01 -16.47
C VAL A 24 20.19 -5.20 -15.76
N THR A 25 21.20 -4.70 -16.47
CA THR A 25 22.28 -3.87 -15.88
C THR A 25 21.93 -2.39 -15.76
N LEU A 26 20.83 -1.93 -16.36
CA LEU A 26 20.33 -0.56 -16.27
C LEU A 26 19.28 -0.38 -15.17
N VAL A 27 19.34 -1.19 -14.11
CA VAL A 27 18.61 -0.89 -12.89
C VAL A 27 19.31 0.31 -12.24
N PHE A 28 18.79 1.51 -12.47
CA PHE A 28 19.09 2.65 -11.62
C PHE A 28 18.67 2.25 -10.20
N ALA A 29 19.65 1.93 -9.35
CA ALA A 29 19.40 1.80 -7.94
C ALA A 29 18.77 3.11 -7.47
N GLN A 30 17.63 3.03 -6.79
CA GLN A 30 17.06 4.22 -6.17
C GLN A 30 18.10 4.77 -5.19
N ASP A 31 18.43 6.04 -5.34
CA ASP A 31 19.31 6.71 -4.41
C ASP A 31 18.56 6.91 -3.08
N TYR A 32 18.83 6.02 -2.13
CA TYR A 32 18.35 6.13 -0.75
C TYR A 32 19.34 6.91 0.13
N SER A 33 20.31 7.63 -0.46
CA SER A 33 21.14 8.54 0.31
C SER A 33 20.28 9.61 0.95
N ILE A 34 20.64 9.98 2.17
CA ILE A 34 19.91 11.00 2.90
C ILE A 34 20.23 12.34 2.24
N PRO A 35 19.22 13.12 1.78
CA PRO A 35 19.47 14.39 1.13
C PRO A 35 20.33 15.29 2.03
N THR A 36 21.38 15.88 1.47
CA THR A 36 22.39 16.62 2.24
C THR A 36 21.82 17.87 2.93
N GLN A 37 20.69 18.38 2.46
CA GLN A 37 19.95 19.50 3.05
C GLN A 37 19.07 19.10 4.25
N TRP A 38 18.90 17.81 4.54
CA TRP A 38 18.16 17.38 5.72
C TRP A 38 19.00 17.61 6.99
N LEU A 39 18.41 18.32 7.95
CA LEU A 39 19.05 18.56 9.25
C LEU A 39 18.81 17.35 10.16
N ASN A 40 19.77 17.08 11.06
CA ASN A 40 19.63 16.10 12.15
C ASN A 40 19.27 14.67 11.69
N THR A 41 19.95 14.20 10.65
CA THR A 41 19.70 12.88 10.02
C THR A 41 20.26 11.70 10.82
N THR A 42 20.97 11.99 11.91
CA THR A 42 21.53 10.99 12.82
C THR A 42 20.84 11.06 14.18
N SER A 43 20.68 9.90 14.82
CA SER A 43 20.15 9.79 16.18
C SER A 43 21.26 9.37 17.12
N SER A 44 21.42 10.10 18.23
CA SER A 44 22.35 9.74 19.31
C SER A 44 21.87 8.56 20.17
N LEU A 45 20.61 8.13 20.01
CA LEU A 45 20.06 7.01 20.74
C LEU A 45 20.63 5.69 20.20
N SER A 46 20.86 4.72 21.09
CA SER A 46 21.11 3.35 20.66
C SER A 46 19.86 2.76 20.01
N ARG A 47 20.02 1.67 19.27
CA ARG A 47 18.90 0.92 18.70
C ARG A 47 17.92 0.47 19.79
N ASP A 48 18.43 -0.06 20.89
CA ASP A 48 17.61 -0.57 21.99
C ASP A 48 16.85 0.55 22.70
N SER A 49 17.47 1.72 22.88
CA SER A 49 16.79 2.90 23.41
C SER A 49 15.64 3.36 22.51
N ARG A 50 15.79 3.30 21.18
CA ARG A 50 14.70 3.62 20.24
C ARG A 50 13.57 2.60 20.31
N VAL A 51 13.87 1.32 20.40
CA VAL A 51 12.87 0.26 20.57
C VAL A 51 12.10 0.44 21.89
N GLN A 52 12.82 0.74 22.98
CA GLN A 52 12.18 0.95 24.27
C GLN A 52 11.28 2.20 24.29
N LEU A 53 11.70 3.29 23.65
CA LEU A 53 10.88 4.50 23.50
C LEU A 53 9.61 4.22 22.69
N ALA A 54 9.73 3.48 21.58
CA ALA A 54 8.58 3.08 20.78
C ALA A 54 7.63 2.16 21.57
N LYS A 55 8.15 1.20 22.33
CA LYS A 55 7.36 0.33 23.21
C LYS A 55 6.59 1.12 24.28
N GLN A 56 7.23 2.12 24.90
CA GLN A 56 6.56 3.01 25.85
C GLN A 56 5.43 3.80 25.18
N PHE A 57 5.69 4.35 23.99
CA PHE A 57 4.67 5.04 23.20
C PHE A 57 3.45 4.15 22.94
N TYR A 58 3.63 2.91 22.46
CA TYR A 58 2.51 2.00 22.21
C TYR A 58 1.78 1.56 23.48
N THR A 59 2.50 1.43 24.60
CA THR A 59 1.88 1.16 25.90
C THR A 59 0.95 2.31 26.31
N THR A 60 1.40 3.56 26.17
CA THR A 60 0.58 4.74 26.43
C THR A 60 -0.59 4.82 25.44
N LEU A 61 -0.33 4.60 24.14
CA LEU A 61 -1.35 4.61 23.10
C LEU A 61 -2.46 3.58 23.38
N GLY A 62 -2.11 2.39 23.89
CA GLY A 62 -3.05 1.34 24.27
C GLY A 62 -4.15 1.81 25.23
N SER A 63 -3.82 2.75 26.13
CA SER A 63 -4.76 3.35 27.08
C SER A 63 -5.66 4.45 26.48
N SER A 64 -5.30 4.99 25.31
CA SER A 64 -6.06 6.02 24.62
C SER A 64 -7.19 5.46 23.75
N TYR A 65 -7.19 4.15 23.50
CA TYR A 65 -8.26 3.47 22.77
C TYR A 65 -9.51 3.33 23.64
N ASP A 66 -10.65 3.70 23.08
CA ASP A 66 -11.95 3.35 23.62
C ASP A 66 -12.16 1.83 23.52
N GLY A 67 -12.52 1.22 24.65
CA GLY A 67 -12.64 -0.23 24.76
C GLY A 67 -13.82 -0.82 23.97
N ASN A 68 -14.80 -0.01 23.57
CA ASN A 68 -15.97 -0.48 22.83
C ASN A 68 -15.72 -0.46 21.32
N SER A 69 -15.23 0.66 20.80
CA SER A 69 -15.00 0.88 19.37
C SER A 69 -13.64 0.37 18.88
N GLY A 70 -12.67 0.20 19.79
CA GLY A 70 -11.29 -0.09 19.40
C GLY A 70 -10.58 1.08 18.72
N GLN A 71 -11.10 2.31 18.87
CA GLN A 71 -10.60 3.52 18.25
C GLN A 71 -10.23 4.57 19.31
N ILE A 72 -9.34 5.49 18.96
CA ILE A 72 -9.01 6.69 19.73
C ILE A 72 -10.04 7.76 19.34
N PRO A 73 -10.91 8.22 20.27
CA PRO A 73 -12.04 9.08 19.92
C PRO A 73 -11.68 10.43 19.28
N SER A 74 -10.48 10.94 19.53
CA SER A 74 -10.00 12.20 18.95
C SER A 74 -9.46 12.08 17.52
N LEU A 75 -9.39 10.86 16.98
CA LEU A 75 -8.86 10.58 15.65
C LEU A 75 -9.99 10.17 14.69
N GLY A 76 -9.83 10.53 13.41
CA GLY A 76 -10.69 9.98 12.35
C GLY A 76 -10.42 8.49 12.10
N ILE A 77 -11.30 7.85 11.34
CA ILE A 77 -11.30 6.40 11.11
C ILE A 77 -10.00 5.95 10.43
N GLY A 78 -9.58 6.63 9.36
CA GLY A 78 -8.31 6.34 8.69
C GLY A 78 -7.08 6.60 9.57
N GLN A 79 -7.10 7.65 10.40
CA GLN A 79 -5.99 7.91 11.34
C GLN A 79 -5.88 6.80 12.39
N ASN A 80 -7.00 6.25 12.85
CA ASN A 80 -7.00 5.09 13.75
C ASN A 80 -6.34 3.86 13.11
N ALA A 81 -6.63 3.59 11.84
CA ALA A 81 -5.97 2.54 11.07
C ALA A 81 -4.44 2.75 11.02
N ASN A 82 -4.00 3.99 10.74
CA ASN A 82 -2.57 4.32 10.68
C ASN A 82 -1.86 4.13 12.02
N MET A 83 -2.49 4.46 13.14
CA MET A 83 -1.91 4.23 14.48
C MET A 83 -1.69 2.74 14.73
N LEU A 84 -2.67 1.92 14.37
CA LEU A 84 -2.58 0.47 14.53
C LEU A 84 -1.59 -0.17 13.55
N SER A 85 -1.50 0.37 12.33
CA SER A 85 -0.48 0.00 11.34
C SER A 85 0.92 0.22 11.90
N ALA A 86 1.19 1.36 12.53
CA ALA A 86 2.48 1.66 13.13
C ALA A 86 2.84 0.65 14.22
N THR A 87 1.87 0.26 15.06
CA THR A 87 2.05 -0.80 16.06
C THR A 87 2.45 -2.13 15.43
N ALA A 88 1.74 -2.57 14.38
CA ALA A 88 2.06 -3.81 13.68
C ALA A 88 3.44 -3.74 12.98
N ILE A 89 3.75 -2.62 12.32
CA ILE A 89 5.06 -2.41 11.67
C ILE A 89 6.17 -2.49 12.71
N HIS A 90 6.03 -1.83 13.86
CA HIS A 90 7.00 -1.90 14.94
C HIS A 90 7.28 -3.34 15.35
N ASP A 91 6.24 -4.13 15.62
CA ASP A 91 6.39 -5.53 16.01
C ASP A 91 7.09 -6.36 14.91
N SER A 92 6.91 -6.01 13.63
CA SER A 92 7.57 -6.69 12.50
C SER A 92 9.07 -6.38 12.32
N ILE A 93 9.56 -5.23 12.82
CA ILE A 93 10.95 -4.77 12.58
C ILE A 93 11.87 -4.92 13.81
N VAL A 94 11.31 -5.18 14.99
CA VAL A 94 12.09 -5.46 16.20
C VAL A 94 12.58 -6.92 16.14
N PRO A 95 13.89 -7.21 16.35
CA PRO A 95 14.51 -8.50 15.98
C PRO A 95 13.99 -9.69 16.78
N ASP A 96 13.43 -9.44 17.95
CA ASP A 96 13.02 -10.49 18.86
C ASP A 96 11.62 -11.01 18.54
N GLY A 97 11.05 -10.60 17.40
CA GLY A 97 9.70 -10.98 17.00
C GLY A 97 8.68 -10.67 18.10
N GLN A 98 8.86 -9.53 18.79
CA GLN A 98 7.96 -9.14 19.88
C GLN A 98 6.57 -8.90 19.28
N THR A 99 5.75 -9.95 19.29
CA THR A 99 4.30 -9.86 19.07
C THR A 99 3.61 -9.31 20.32
N SER A 100 4.31 -8.47 21.11
CA SER A 100 3.85 -8.01 22.41
C SER A 100 2.57 -7.19 22.29
N ASN A 101 2.34 -6.58 21.13
CA ASN A 101 1.13 -5.83 20.87
C ASN A 101 0.07 -6.64 20.12
N TYR A 102 0.28 -7.93 19.81
CA TYR A 102 -0.69 -8.75 19.08
C TYR A 102 -2.10 -8.69 19.68
N ASN A 103 -2.24 -8.90 20.99
CA ASN A 103 -3.56 -8.90 21.64
C ASN A 103 -4.24 -7.54 21.53
N VAL A 104 -3.48 -6.45 21.69
CA VAL A 104 -3.98 -5.08 21.52
C VAL A 104 -4.38 -4.87 20.07
N THR A 105 -3.49 -5.16 19.12
CA THR A 105 -3.76 -5.00 17.69
C THR A 105 -4.98 -5.80 17.26
N SER A 106 -5.07 -7.07 17.63
CA SER A 106 -6.18 -7.96 17.27
C SER A 106 -7.51 -7.51 17.87
N ASP A 107 -7.55 -7.15 19.16
CA ASP A 107 -8.77 -6.67 19.81
C ASP A 107 -9.25 -5.35 19.21
N ARG A 108 -8.35 -4.35 19.09
CA ARG A 108 -8.69 -3.03 18.54
C ARG A 108 -9.11 -3.12 17.07
N PHE A 109 -8.39 -3.91 16.27
CA PHE A 109 -8.73 -4.16 14.89
C PHE A 109 -10.13 -4.76 14.77
N SER A 110 -10.41 -5.87 15.49
CA SER A 110 -11.68 -6.58 15.39
C SER A 110 -12.87 -5.70 15.76
N ARG A 111 -12.73 -4.87 16.81
CA ARG A 111 -13.76 -3.90 17.23
C ARG A 111 -13.96 -2.83 16.16
N ALA A 112 -12.88 -2.25 15.65
CA ALA A 112 -12.97 -1.20 14.65
C ALA A 112 -13.63 -1.72 13.37
N ILE A 113 -13.16 -2.84 12.81
CA ILE A 113 -13.68 -3.34 11.53
C ILE A 113 -15.14 -3.82 11.61
N SER A 114 -15.62 -4.24 12.78
CA SER A 114 -17.03 -4.59 12.99
C SER A 114 -17.98 -3.42 12.71
N SER A 115 -17.47 -2.19 12.81
CA SER A 115 -18.22 -0.96 12.51
C SER A 115 -18.00 -0.44 11.08
N LEU A 116 -17.10 -1.04 10.29
CA LEU A 116 -16.59 -0.47 9.03
C LEU A 116 -16.98 -1.23 7.76
N VAL A 117 -17.44 -2.48 7.85
CA VAL A 117 -17.69 -3.33 6.67
C VAL A 117 -19.16 -3.31 6.23
N PRO A 118 -19.44 -3.11 4.91
CA PRO A 118 -18.64 -2.42 3.90
C PRO A 118 -19.35 -1.14 3.44
N ALA A 119 -18.62 -0.03 3.35
CA ALA A 119 -19.11 1.30 2.97
C ALA A 119 -19.82 2.06 4.09
N GLN A 120 -19.08 2.44 5.13
CA GLN A 120 -19.47 3.68 5.81
C GLN A 120 -19.46 4.82 4.77
N GLY A 121 -20.65 5.24 4.34
CA GLY A 121 -20.87 6.45 3.54
C GLY A 121 -20.31 6.46 2.12
N GLY A 122 -20.02 5.29 1.51
CA GLY A 122 -19.54 5.22 0.13
C GLY A 122 -18.10 5.70 -0.07
N PHE A 123 -17.29 5.79 0.99
CA PHE A 123 -15.88 6.18 0.92
C PHE A 123 -14.93 4.99 0.73
N SER A 124 -13.86 5.17 -0.05
CA SER A 124 -12.84 4.15 -0.29
C SER A 124 -11.63 4.26 0.63
N ASN A 125 -11.22 5.47 1.02
CA ASN A 125 -9.97 5.71 1.74
C ASN A 125 -9.91 5.00 3.10
N ASP A 126 -10.97 5.11 3.92
CA ASP A 126 -10.94 4.58 5.28
C ASP A 126 -10.87 3.04 5.30
N PRO A 127 -11.75 2.30 4.61
CA PRO A 127 -11.65 0.84 4.57
C PRO A 127 -10.34 0.34 3.93
N MET A 128 -9.82 1.06 2.93
CA MET A 128 -8.52 0.74 2.32
C MET A 128 -7.35 0.93 3.30
N MET A 129 -7.35 1.97 4.13
CA MET A 129 -6.35 2.13 5.21
C MET A 129 -6.46 1.00 6.24
N TRP A 130 -7.67 0.56 6.57
CA TRP A 130 -7.88 -0.57 7.49
C TRP A 130 -7.40 -1.91 6.93
N GLY A 131 -7.61 -2.21 5.65
CA GLY A 131 -7.00 -3.43 5.13
C GLY A 131 -5.47 -3.29 4.98
N LEU A 132 -4.89 -2.07 4.83
CA LEU A 132 -3.43 -1.89 4.78
C LEU A 132 -2.86 -2.24 6.15
N THR A 133 -3.55 -1.77 7.19
CA THR A 133 -3.32 -2.19 8.58
C THR A 133 -3.37 -3.69 8.71
N ALA A 134 -4.35 -4.35 8.08
CA ALA A 134 -4.47 -5.80 8.09
C ALA A 134 -3.30 -6.50 7.37
N VAL A 135 -2.78 -5.96 6.27
CA VAL A 135 -1.56 -6.47 5.63
C VAL A 135 -0.36 -6.38 6.57
N TYR A 136 -0.16 -5.24 7.23
CA TYR A 136 0.93 -5.08 8.19
C TYR A 136 0.78 -6.00 9.40
N ALA A 137 -0.43 -6.11 9.94
CA ALA A 137 -0.73 -7.02 11.04
C ALA A 137 -0.54 -8.49 10.65
N TYR A 138 -0.92 -8.90 9.43
CA TYR A 138 -0.64 -10.25 8.94
C TYR A 138 0.86 -10.52 8.83
N ARG A 139 1.65 -9.56 8.36
CA ARG A 139 3.12 -9.70 8.30
C ARG A 139 3.75 -9.82 9.67
N ALA A 140 3.27 -9.05 10.64
CA ALA A 140 3.78 -9.07 12.00
C ALA A 140 3.38 -10.34 12.77
N TYR A 141 2.14 -10.82 12.58
CA TYR A 141 1.53 -11.82 13.47
C TYR A 141 1.12 -13.13 12.80
N GLN A 142 1.12 -13.19 11.46
CA GLN A 142 0.75 -14.35 10.63
C GLN A 142 -0.65 -14.93 10.93
N GLN A 143 -1.58 -14.09 11.39
CA GLN A 143 -2.94 -14.51 11.72
C GLN A 143 -3.90 -14.36 10.53
N ARG A 144 -4.59 -15.46 10.19
CA ARG A 144 -5.50 -15.53 9.04
C ARG A 144 -6.60 -14.47 8.99
N PRO A 145 -7.22 -14.03 10.12
CA PRO A 145 -8.26 -12.99 10.06
C PRO A 145 -7.80 -11.67 9.43
N PHE A 146 -6.54 -11.27 9.68
CA PHE A 146 -5.98 -10.07 9.05
C PHE A 146 -5.82 -10.24 7.54
N LEU A 147 -5.31 -11.39 7.09
CA LEU A 147 -5.20 -11.69 5.66
C LEU A 147 -6.57 -11.72 4.98
N ALA A 148 -7.55 -12.39 5.60
CA ALA A 148 -8.90 -12.48 5.06
C ALA A 148 -9.53 -11.09 4.88
N TYR A 149 -9.38 -10.19 5.86
CA TYR A 149 -9.86 -8.82 5.75
C TYR A 149 -9.12 -8.02 4.66
N ALA A 150 -7.79 -8.16 4.57
CA ALA A 150 -7.02 -7.51 3.51
C ALA A 150 -7.49 -7.94 2.11
N ILE A 151 -7.74 -9.24 1.90
CA ILE A 151 -8.28 -9.78 0.64
C ILE A 151 -9.67 -9.21 0.38
N GLN A 152 -10.56 -9.21 1.37
CA GLN A 152 -11.91 -8.67 1.23
C GLN A 152 -11.90 -7.21 0.75
N ILE A 153 -11.07 -6.36 1.39
CA ILE A 153 -10.95 -4.95 1.00
C ILE A 153 -10.36 -4.84 -0.41
N TRP A 154 -9.33 -5.61 -0.74
CA TRP A 154 -8.75 -5.63 -2.08
C TRP A 154 -9.78 -5.98 -3.17
N GLU A 155 -10.55 -7.05 -2.98
CA GLU A 155 -11.59 -7.49 -3.91
C GLU A 155 -12.73 -6.48 -4.02
N THR A 156 -13.05 -5.79 -2.93
CA THR A 156 -14.10 -4.76 -2.90
C THR A 156 -13.72 -3.53 -3.73
N TYR A 157 -12.46 -3.09 -3.67
CA TYR A 157 -12.04 -1.82 -4.27
C TYR A 157 -11.32 -1.95 -5.62
N THR A 158 -10.78 -3.12 -5.96
CA THR A 158 -10.17 -3.37 -7.29
C THR A 158 -11.08 -2.98 -8.47
N PRO A 159 -12.40 -3.27 -8.46
CA PRO A 159 -13.30 -2.85 -9.54
C PRO A 159 -13.45 -1.34 -9.72
N TRP A 160 -13.01 -0.53 -8.76
CA TRP A 160 -13.08 0.95 -8.78
C TRP A 160 -11.76 1.61 -9.19
N VAL A 161 -10.77 0.82 -9.59
CA VAL A 161 -9.47 1.29 -10.07
C VAL A 161 -9.60 1.70 -11.52
N ILE A 162 -9.10 2.89 -11.84
CA ILE A 162 -9.11 3.44 -13.19
C ILE A 162 -8.08 2.70 -14.03
N SER A 163 -8.52 1.92 -15.00
CA SER A 163 -7.61 1.29 -15.96
C SER A 163 -7.04 2.31 -16.96
N GLU A 164 -6.00 1.93 -17.69
CA GLU A 164 -5.47 2.76 -18.78
C GLU A 164 -6.54 3.08 -19.84
N ALA A 165 -7.42 2.12 -20.12
CA ALA A 165 -8.52 2.30 -21.06
C ALA A 165 -9.58 3.28 -20.52
N ASP A 166 -9.90 3.21 -19.22
CA ASP A 166 -10.83 4.13 -18.58
C ASP A 166 -10.28 5.56 -18.55
N ALA A 167 -9.00 5.71 -18.22
CA ALA A 167 -8.28 6.98 -18.26
C ALA A 167 -8.29 7.58 -19.67
N ALA A 168 -7.95 6.80 -20.70
CA ALA A 168 -7.95 7.26 -22.10
C ALA A 168 -9.35 7.65 -22.60
N LYS A 169 -10.39 6.93 -22.14
CA LYS A 169 -11.79 7.22 -22.48
C LYS A 169 -12.38 8.39 -21.68
N GLY A 170 -11.77 8.74 -20.54
CA GLY A 170 -12.31 9.72 -19.60
C GLY A 170 -13.62 9.26 -18.92
N SER A 171 -13.82 7.95 -18.79
CA SER A 171 -15.04 7.37 -18.18
C SER A 171 -14.73 6.00 -17.58
N HIS A 172 -15.47 5.60 -16.55
CA HIS A 172 -15.29 4.32 -15.87
C HIS A 172 -16.63 3.55 -15.80
N PRO A 173 -16.68 2.22 -16.00
CA PRO A 173 -17.93 1.45 -16.08
C PRO A 173 -18.86 1.59 -14.85
N LEU A 174 -18.28 1.84 -13.68
CA LEU A 174 -19.03 1.99 -12.41
C LEU A 174 -19.38 3.46 -12.09
N LYS A 175 -19.05 4.41 -12.96
CA LYS A 175 -19.33 5.84 -12.78
C LYS A 175 -20.26 6.33 -13.88
N ASN A 176 -21.21 7.20 -13.52
CA ASN A 176 -22.15 7.78 -14.48
C ASN A 176 -21.75 9.19 -14.94
N PHE A 177 -20.47 9.54 -14.77
CA PHE A 177 -19.89 10.82 -15.14
C PHE A 177 -18.53 10.63 -15.82
N THR A 178 -18.08 11.67 -16.53
CA THR A 178 -16.77 11.72 -17.18
C THR A 178 -15.73 12.39 -16.29
N PHE A 179 -14.48 12.01 -16.41
CA PHE A 179 -13.34 12.58 -15.68
C PHE A 179 -12.17 12.87 -16.63
N PRO A 180 -11.26 13.80 -16.29
CA PRO A 180 -10.09 14.08 -17.12
C PRO A 180 -9.17 12.86 -17.21
N SER A 181 -8.54 12.64 -18.36
CA SER A 181 -7.59 11.54 -18.57
C SER A 181 -6.25 11.73 -17.85
N GLU A 182 -5.99 12.95 -17.36
CA GLU A 182 -4.73 13.36 -16.76
C GLU A 182 -4.93 14.33 -15.59
N CYS A 183 -3.98 14.34 -14.67
CA CYS A 183 -3.83 15.33 -13.61
C CYS A 183 -2.40 15.91 -13.69
N ASN A 184 -2.27 17.21 -13.96
CA ASN A 184 -0.98 17.90 -14.13
C ASN A 184 -0.03 17.23 -15.16
N GLY A 185 -0.58 16.80 -16.30
CA GLY A 185 0.20 16.15 -17.37
C GLY A 185 0.63 14.72 -17.09
N SER A 186 0.14 14.12 -15.99
CA SER A 186 0.34 12.71 -15.66
C SER A 186 -0.97 11.94 -15.82
N SER A 187 -0.91 10.73 -16.39
CA SER A 187 -2.08 9.86 -16.50
C SER A 187 -2.65 9.54 -15.13
N ILE A 188 -3.98 9.44 -15.05
CA ILE A 188 -4.70 9.02 -13.83
C ILE A 188 -4.92 7.49 -13.74
N SER A 189 -4.36 6.72 -14.67
CA SER A 189 -4.41 5.26 -14.63
C SER A 189 -3.80 4.72 -13.33
N GLY A 190 -4.42 3.71 -12.74
CA GLY A 190 -4.10 3.18 -11.42
C GLY A 190 -4.71 3.96 -10.26
N GLY A 191 -5.35 5.10 -10.54
CA GLY A 191 -6.11 5.88 -9.59
C GLY A 191 -7.31 5.12 -9.01
N VAL A 192 -7.70 5.42 -7.78
CA VAL A 192 -8.93 4.89 -7.14
C VAL A 192 -9.85 6.05 -6.77
N PHE A 193 -11.14 5.93 -7.10
CA PHE A 193 -12.12 6.94 -6.73
C PHE A 193 -12.28 7.04 -5.21
N TRP A 194 -12.29 8.25 -4.67
CA TRP A 194 -12.59 8.48 -3.25
C TRP A 194 -13.98 7.97 -2.85
N ARG A 195 -14.97 8.19 -3.72
CA ARG A 195 -16.34 7.72 -3.52
C ARG A 195 -16.63 6.54 -4.43
N ILE A 196 -17.29 5.51 -3.91
CA ILE A 196 -17.80 4.38 -4.70
C ILE A 196 -19.27 4.55 -5.09
N ASP A 197 -19.84 5.74 -4.90
CA ASP A 197 -21.18 6.06 -5.42
C ASP A 197 -21.10 6.36 -6.92
N PRO A 198 -21.96 5.76 -7.77
CA PRO A 198 -21.90 5.99 -9.21
C PRO A 198 -22.09 7.45 -9.63
N GLY A 199 -22.90 8.20 -8.88
CA GLY A 199 -23.34 9.57 -9.17
C GLY A 199 -22.56 10.70 -8.52
N ASN A 200 -21.61 10.40 -7.64
CA ASN A 200 -20.95 11.44 -6.87
C ASN A 200 -19.79 12.06 -7.67
N GLN A 201 -20.03 13.26 -8.22
CA GLN A 201 -19.05 14.09 -8.94
C GLN A 201 -18.30 15.08 -8.04
N GLY A 202 -18.89 15.51 -6.92
CA GLY A 202 -18.38 16.60 -6.08
C GLY A 202 -17.04 16.29 -5.40
N ASP A 203 -16.72 15.00 -5.36
CA ASP A 203 -15.58 14.39 -4.70
C ASP A 203 -14.80 13.50 -5.69
N SER A 204 -14.75 13.86 -6.98
CA SER A 204 -14.01 13.14 -8.04
C SER A 204 -12.48 13.14 -7.84
N GLY A 205 -12.01 13.52 -6.66
CA GLY A 205 -10.63 13.39 -6.24
C GLY A 205 -10.20 11.94 -6.31
N ILE A 206 -9.27 11.67 -7.19
CA ILE A 206 -8.47 10.46 -7.12
C ILE A 206 -7.47 10.74 -5.99
N ILE A 207 -7.59 10.01 -4.87
CA ILE A 207 -6.84 10.36 -3.66
C ILE A 207 -5.55 9.57 -3.62
N ALA A 208 -4.42 10.28 -3.56
CA ALA A 208 -3.10 9.75 -3.25
C ALA A 208 -3.05 8.82 -2.01
N GLY A 209 -3.95 8.99 -1.03
CA GLY A 209 -4.06 8.11 0.14
C GLY A 209 -4.74 6.77 -0.16
N GLY A 210 -5.76 6.75 -1.03
CA GLY A 210 -6.39 5.53 -1.53
C GLY A 210 -5.48 4.82 -2.52
N GLU A 211 -4.82 5.57 -3.40
CA GLU A 211 -3.78 5.08 -4.32
C GLU A 211 -2.58 4.53 -3.56
N GLY A 212 -2.08 5.23 -2.54
CA GLY A 212 -0.93 4.79 -1.74
C GLY A 212 -1.23 3.50 -0.99
N ALA A 213 -2.44 3.38 -0.43
CA ALA A 213 -2.92 2.11 0.10
C ALA A 213 -3.02 1.06 -1.02
N TYR A 214 -3.73 1.32 -2.12
CA TYR A 214 -3.90 0.37 -3.22
C TYR A 214 -2.55 -0.13 -3.79
N MET A 215 -1.64 0.78 -4.11
CA MET A 215 -0.30 0.48 -4.62
C MET A 215 0.53 -0.31 -3.61
N ALA A 216 0.42 0.00 -2.32
CA ALA A 216 1.02 -0.83 -1.28
C ALA A 216 0.41 -2.24 -1.38
N TYR A 217 -0.90 -2.40 -1.31
CA TYR A 217 -1.50 -3.73 -1.40
C TYR A 217 -1.16 -4.48 -2.68
N ASP A 218 -1.19 -3.84 -3.84
CA ASP A 218 -0.84 -4.48 -5.10
C ASP A 218 0.54 -5.12 -5.02
N ARG A 219 1.52 -4.37 -4.48
CA ARG A 219 2.88 -4.86 -4.26
C ARG A 219 3.02 -5.82 -3.09
N LEU A 220 2.12 -5.79 -2.10
CA LEU A 220 2.23 -6.61 -0.89
C LEU A 220 1.40 -7.90 -0.94
N VAL A 221 0.36 -7.96 -1.79
CA VAL A 221 -0.55 -9.09 -1.99
C VAL A 221 -0.17 -9.88 -3.26
N LYS A 222 0.22 -9.23 -4.38
CA LYS A 222 0.69 -9.97 -5.58
C LYS A 222 1.95 -10.83 -5.41
N PRO A 223 2.87 -10.61 -4.43
CA PRO A 223 3.96 -11.56 -4.18
C PRO A 223 3.49 -12.86 -3.52
N ILE A 224 2.24 -12.94 -3.06
CA ILE A 224 1.63 -14.17 -2.57
C ILE A 224 1.08 -14.91 -3.80
N HIS A 225 2.00 -15.42 -4.62
CA HIS A 225 1.64 -16.30 -5.74
C HIS A 225 0.98 -17.56 -5.19
N PHE A 226 -0.33 -17.68 -5.41
CA PHE A 226 -0.93 -18.99 -5.61
C PHE A 226 -0.45 -19.50 -6.97
N PRO A 227 0.11 -20.72 -7.02
CA PRO A 227 0.63 -21.26 -8.26
C PRO A 227 -0.52 -21.49 -9.25
N CYS A 228 -0.35 -20.93 -10.44
CA CYS A 228 -0.61 -21.66 -11.67
C CYS A 228 0.74 -21.89 -12.33
#